data_AF-A0A6N3ATT8-F1
#
_entry.id   AF-A0A6N3ATT8-F1
#
_cell.length_a   1.000
_cell.length_b   1.000
_cell.length_c   1.000
_cell.angle_alpha   90.00
_cell.angle_beta   90.00
_cell.angle_gamma   90.00
#
_symmetry.space_group_name_H-M   'P 1'
#
loop_
_entity.id
_entity.type
_entity.pdbx_description
1 polymer ?
#
loop_
_entity_poly.entity_id
_entity_poly.type
_entity_poly.pdbx_seq_one_letter_code
_entity_poly.pdbx_strand_id
1 'polypeptide(L)'
;MPSEKERKIFFSDYENNIDLPLDIIEDIYVKREEKIDFKSSDEDSREEENFTHKDLKESQEESPEEVQKEDKEVNSEENQNEVQDDNQEDEDLFDENKYDSNYLERIDEVEEILEEICESIPSYAYEHLNGGIILTEERKFHQESYAEDLLIMGEYQRSILGNMIKIYYGSFMDLYRFSPRERLKEKLEEVLLHEFTHHLEFLANEWGLVIEDNKFLEEYRKRKQNE
;
A
#
# COMPACT_ATOMS: atom_id res chain seq x y z
N MET A 1 -24.09 -16.69 5.88
CA MET A 1 -22.66 -16.35 5.90
C MET A 1 -21.95 -17.35 5.01
N PRO A 2 -21.35 -16.91 3.90
CA PRO A 2 -20.58 -17.80 3.03
C PRO A 2 -19.47 -18.50 3.84
N SER A 3 -19.19 -19.75 3.52
CA SER A 3 -18.16 -20.53 4.23
C SER A 3 -16.77 -20.00 3.88
N GLU A 4 -15.78 -20.20 4.75
CA GLU A 4 -14.35 -19.89 4.50
C GLU A 4 -13.85 -20.42 3.12
N LYS A 5 -14.49 -21.47 2.59
CA LYS A 5 -14.19 -22.05 1.27
C LYS A 5 -14.65 -21.21 0.08
N GLU A 6 -15.54 -20.24 0.29
CA GLU A 6 -16.11 -19.42 -0.78
C GLU A 6 -15.38 -18.09 -0.95
N ARG A 7 -14.73 -17.58 0.12
CA ARG A 7 -14.01 -16.31 0.08
C ARG A 7 -12.59 -16.47 -0.45
N LYS A 8 -12.19 -15.58 -1.37
CA LYS A 8 -10.87 -15.50 -1.99
C LYS A 8 -10.12 -14.28 -1.46
N ILE A 9 -8.80 -14.40 -1.47
CA ILE A 9 -7.86 -13.35 -1.13
C ILE A 9 -7.52 -12.58 -2.39
N PHE A 10 -7.56 -11.25 -2.29
CA PHE A 10 -7.09 -10.33 -3.30
C PHE A 10 -6.17 -9.31 -2.65
N PHE A 11 -5.13 -8.95 -3.39
CA PHE A 11 -4.18 -7.89 -3.08
C PHE A 11 -4.39 -6.82 -4.16
N SER A 12 -4.46 -5.54 -3.80
CA SER A 12 -4.93 -4.53 -4.74
C SER A 12 -4.10 -3.25 -4.73
N ASP A 13 -3.76 -2.73 -5.90
CA ASP A 13 -3.28 -1.34 -6.09
C ASP A 13 -4.46 -0.38 -6.43
N TYR A 14 -5.69 -0.65 -5.97
CA TYR A 14 -6.88 0.06 -6.46
C TYR A 14 -7.13 1.42 -5.76
N GLU A 15 -7.44 2.39 -6.61
CA GLU A 15 -7.92 3.76 -6.36
C GLU A 15 -6.89 4.74 -5.76
N ASN A 16 -6.37 5.60 -6.64
CA ASN A 16 -5.91 6.99 -6.47
C ASN A 16 -4.66 7.34 -7.30
N ASN A 17 -4.28 6.43 -8.18
CA ASN A 17 -3.12 6.62 -9.03
C ASN A 17 -3.57 7.33 -10.30
N ILE A 18 -3.04 8.52 -10.54
CA ILE A 18 -3.13 9.22 -11.82
C ILE A 18 -2.35 8.36 -12.83
N ASP A 19 -2.95 7.27 -13.30
CA ASP A 19 -2.28 6.25 -14.09
C ASP A 19 -2.90 6.12 -15.47
N LEU A 20 -2.02 5.82 -16.41
CA LEU A 20 -2.41 5.47 -17.76
C LEU A 20 -3.36 4.25 -17.73
N PRO A 21 -4.34 4.22 -18.63
CA PRO A 21 -5.15 3.02 -18.87
C PRO A 21 -4.31 1.73 -18.95
N LEU A 22 -4.78 0.65 -18.32
CA LEU A 22 -4.06 -0.65 -18.24
C LEU A 22 -3.67 -1.20 -19.61
N ASP A 23 -4.51 -1.01 -20.62
CA ASP A 23 -4.22 -1.38 -22.01
C ASP A 23 -2.97 -0.67 -22.55
N ILE A 24 -2.73 0.57 -22.13
CA ILE A 24 -1.51 1.31 -22.49
C ILE A 24 -0.31 0.78 -21.70
N ILE A 25 -0.48 0.44 -20.43
CA ILE A 25 0.58 -0.12 -19.58
C ILE A 25 1.05 -1.46 -20.14
N GLU A 26 0.14 -2.39 -20.43
CA GLU A 26 0.46 -3.68 -21.02
C GLU A 26 1.17 -3.52 -22.37
N ASP A 27 0.68 -2.62 -23.23
CA ASP A 27 1.30 -2.31 -24.51
C ASP A 27 2.74 -1.80 -24.37
N ILE A 28 3.00 -0.91 -23.40
CA ILE A 28 4.34 -0.37 -23.14
C ILE A 28 5.24 -1.47 -22.59
N TYR A 29 4.73 -2.28 -21.66
CA TYR A 29 5.48 -3.34 -21.00
C TYR A 29 5.90 -4.43 -21.99
N VAL A 30 4.97 -4.93 -22.82
CA VAL A 30 5.27 -5.91 -23.89
C VAL A 30 6.28 -5.33 -24.89
N LYS A 31 6.11 -4.08 -25.32
CA LYS A 31 7.07 -3.41 -26.23
C LYS A 31 8.46 -3.22 -25.60
N ARG A 32 8.55 -3.13 -24.27
CA ARG A 32 9.82 -3.02 -23.54
C ARG A 32 10.51 -4.37 -23.48
N GLU A 33 9.79 -5.46 -23.18
CA GLU A 33 10.33 -6.82 -23.21
C GLU A 33 10.81 -7.22 -24.61
N GLU A 34 10.05 -6.91 -25.67
CA GLU A 34 10.46 -7.18 -27.05
C GLU A 34 11.71 -6.38 -27.49
N LYS A 35 11.98 -5.23 -26.87
CA LYS A 35 13.18 -4.43 -27.12
C LYS A 35 14.39 -4.90 -26.31
N ILE A 36 14.18 -5.63 -25.21
CA ILE A 36 15.24 -6.29 -24.44
C ILE A 36 15.51 -7.65 -25.10
N ASP A 37 15.83 -7.64 -26.38
CA ASP A 37 16.40 -8.81 -27.04
C ASP A 37 17.88 -8.82 -26.67
N PHE A 38 18.23 -9.59 -25.63
CA PHE A 38 19.62 -9.85 -25.25
C PHE A 38 20.31 -10.53 -26.43
N LYS A 39 20.86 -9.74 -27.35
CA LYS A 39 21.88 -10.22 -28.26
C LYS A 39 23.08 -10.59 -27.40
N SER A 40 23.13 -11.87 -27.03
CA SER A 40 24.36 -12.56 -26.70
C SER A 40 25.27 -12.45 -27.92
N SER A 41 26.05 -11.38 -27.96
CA SER A 41 27.25 -11.28 -28.78
C SER A 41 28.42 -11.23 -27.82
N ASP A 42 29.00 -12.40 -27.60
CA ASP A 42 30.39 -12.54 -27.21
C ASP A 42 31.27 -11.62 -28.09
N GLU A 43 32.33 -11.08 -27.48
CA GLU A 43 33.41 -10.21 -28.01
C GLU A 43 33.33 -8.68 -27.79
N ASP A 44 33.92 -8.29 -26.65
CA ASP A 44 35.08 -7.38 -26.50
C ASP A 44 34.93 -5.85 -26.72
N SER A 45 35.04 -5.09 -25.61
CA SER A 45 36.10 -4.10 -25.32
C SER A 45 35.60 -2.81 -24.61
N ARG A 46 36.08 -2.61 -23.36
CA ARG A 46 36.43 -1.38 -22.59
C ARG A 46 35.48 -0.16 -22.73
N GLU A 47 35.02 0.46 -21.65
CA GLU A 47 35.79 1.35 -20.77
C GLU A 47 35.17 1.45 -19.36
N GLU A 48 36.01 1.35 -18.32
CA GLU A 48 35.61 1.64 -16.94
C GLU A 48 35.57 3.17 -16.71
N GLU A 49 34.38 3.73 -16.52
CA GLU A 49 34.26 5.10 -16.00
C GLU A 49 34.43 5.11 -14.48
N ASN A 50 35.66 5.37 -14.04
CA ASN A 50 35.98 5.71 -12.66
C ASN A 50 35.55 7.16 -12.36
N PHE A 51 34.38 7.35 -11.74
CA PHE A 51 34.01 8.66 -11.19
C PHE A 51 34.82 8.94 -9.91
N THR A 52 35.84 9.80 -10.06
CA THR A 52 36.66 10.29 -8.94
C THR A 52 35.99 11.50 -8.30
N HIS A 53 35.69 11.39 -7.01
CA HIS A 53 35.17 12.48 -6.18
C HIS A 53 36.24 13.54 -5.99
N LYS A 54 36.20 14.61 -6.79
CA LYS A 54 36.90 15.85 -6.49
C LYS A 54 36.05 17.02 -6.97
N ASP A 55 35.96 18.00 -6.08
CA ASP A 55 35.43 19.34 -6.31
C ASP A 55 33.93 19.53 -6.06
N LEU A 56 33.53 19.58 -4.78
CA LEU A 56 32.70 20.67 -4.28
C LEU A 56 33.12 20.97 -2.84
N LYS A 57 33.92 22.03 -2.70
CA LYS A 57 34.27 22.65 -1.43
C LYS A 57 33.41 23.89 -1.26
N GLU A 58 32.95 24.07 -0.02
CA GLU A 58 32.93 25.36 0.69
C GLU A 58 31.72 26.28 0.45
N SER A 59 30.75 26.20 1.36
CA SER A 59 30.07 27.38 1.95
C SER A 59 29.58 26.99 3.35
N GLN A 60 30.38 27.37 4.35
CA GLN A 60 30.08 28.44 5.32
C GLN A 60 29.19 27.97 6.49
N GLU A 61 29.89 27.56 7.55
CA GLU A 61 29.41 27.54 8.93
C GLU A 61 29.19 28.99 9.39
N GLU A 62 27.96 29.36 9.74
CA GLU A 62 27.69 30.32 10.82
C GLU A 62 26.38 29.91 11.53
N SER A 63 26.50 29.58 12.81
CA SER A 63 25.42 29.49 13.78
C SER A 63 25.89 30.21 15.04
N PRO A 64 25.15 31.17 15.60
CA PRO A 64 25.36 31.64 16.96
C PRO A 64 24.35 30.99 17.93
N GLU A 65 24.89 30.64 19.10
CA GLU A 65 24.19 30.21 20.30
C GLU A 65 23.36 31.34 20.97
N GLU A 66 22.48 30.89 21.87
CA GLU A 66 21.98 31.53 23.11
C GLU A 66 20.63 32.32 23.18
N VAL A 67 19.61 31.58 23.66
CA VAL A 67 18.73 31.79 24.85
C VAL A 67 18.29 33.22 25.25
N GLN A 68 16.97 33.43 25.36
CA GLN A 68 16.18 33.91 26.56
C GLN A 68 14.74 34.28 26.12
N LYS A 69 13.71 33.54 26.58
CA LYS A 69 12.74 33.89 27.65
C LYS A 69 12.11 35.29 27.55
N GLU A 70 10.80 35.35 27.34
CA GLU A 70 9.85 36.14 28.17
C GLU A 70 8.38 35.85 27.82
N ASP A 71 7.55 35.85 28.86
CA ASP A 71 6.11 35.55 28.91
C ASP A 71 5.24 36.73 28.43
N LYS A 72 4.03 36.47 27.88
CA LYS A 72 2.70 36.92 28.39
C LYS A 72 1.60 37.18 27.33
N GLU A 73 0.41 36.69 27.71
CA GLU A 73 -0.94 37.28 27.59
C GLU A 73 -1.74 37.25 26.26
N VAL A 74 -2.71 36.32 26.23
CA VAL A 74 -4.18 36.46 26.03
C VAL A 74 -4.73 37.50 25.01
N ASN A 75 -5.43 36.99 23.98
CA ASN A 75 -6.80 37.33 23.55
C ASN A 75 -7.10 36.52 22.26
N SER A 76 -8.01 35.55 22.24
CA SER A 76 -9.46 35.66 21.96
C SER A 76 -9.78 36.45 20.69
N GLU A 77 -10.15 35.76 19.62
CA GLU A 77 -11.15 36.22 18.66
C GLU A 77 -11.69 35.04 17.83
N GLU A 78 -13.01 34.87 17.93
CA GLU A 78 -13.85 33.98 17.16
C GLU A 78 -13.81 34.37 15.67
N ASN A 79 -13.85 33.39 14.77
CA ASN A 79 -14.47 33.60 13.46
C ASN A 79 -15.12 32.31 12.98
N GLN A 80 -16.45 32.32 13.12
CA GLN A 80 -17.39 31.46 12.42
C GLN A 80 -17.33 31.81 10.94
N ASN A 81 -17.21 30.81 10.06
CA ASN A 81 -17.70 30.91 8.70
C ASN A 81 -18.26 29.56 8.29
N GLU A 82 -19.58 29.53 8.20
CA GLU A 82 -20.40 28.49 7.59
C GLU A 82 -20.10 28.42 6.09
N VAL A 83 -19.84 27.20 5.59
CA VAL A 83 -20.08 26.85 4.19
C VAL A 83 -20.80 25.50 4.20
N GLN A 84 -22.04 25.52 3.72
CA GLN A 84 -22.91 24.37 3.44
C GLN A 84 -22.71 23.88 2.00
N ASP A 85 -23.17 22.64 1.76
CA ASP A 85 -23.34 21.88 0.50
C ASP A 85 -22.06 21.25 -0.09
N ASP A 86 -22.00 19.95 -0.40
CA ASP A 86 -23.06 18.97 -0.70
C ASP A 86 -22.73 17.57 -0.15
N ASN A 87 -23.76 16.94 0.40
CA ASN A 87 -23.78 15.58 0.91
C ASN A 87 -23.76 14.54 -0.22
N GLN A 88 -22.80 13.61 -0.18
CA GLN A 88 -23.07 12.21 -0.48
C GLN A 88 -22.62 11.41 0.75
N GLU A 89 -23.58 11.26 1.67
CA GLU A 89 -23.49 10.36 2.81
C GLU A 89 -23.51 8.93 2.25
N ASP A 90 -22.33 8.30 2.17
CA ASP A 90 -22.27 6.85 2.24
C ASP A 90 -22.63 6.49 3.69
N GLU A 91 -23.94 6.30 3.94
CA GLU A 91 -24.45 5.62 5.12
C GLU A 91 -23.99 4.16 5.10
N ASP A 92 -22.69 3.93 5.37
CA ASP A 92 -22.30 2.71 6.04
C ASP A 92 -22.90 2.79 7.44
N LEU A 93 -24.09 2.19 7.55
CA LEU A 93 -24.80 1.96 8.79
C LEU A 93 -23.80 1.48 9.85
N PHE A 94 -23.46 2.36 10.79
CA PHE A 94 -22.71 2.05 12.01
C PHE A 94 -23.55 1.06 12.82
N ASP A 95 -23.43 -0.23 12.48
CA ASP A 95 -23.98 -1.32 13.27
C ASP A 95 -23.08 -1.48 14.50
N GLU A 96 -23.41 -0.73 15.56
CA GLU A 96 -22.74 -0.81 16.87
C GLU A 96 -22.74 -2.24 17.46
N ASN A 97 -23.52 -3.19 16.91
CA ASN A 97 -23.54 -4.59 17.34
C ASN A 97 -22.71 -5.54 16.47
N LYS A 98 -21.96 -5.05 15.48
CA LYS A 98 -21.20 -5.91 14.56
C LYS A 98 -19.87 -6.41 15.13
N TYR A 99 -19.31 -5.71 16.10
CA TYR A 99 -18.09 -6.10 16.79
C TYR A 99 -18.47 -6.93 18.03
N ASP A 100 -18.58 -8.25 17.86
CA ASP A 100 -18.42 -9.17 18.99
C ASP A 100 -17.10 -8.81 19.70
N SER A 101 -17.05 -8.84 21.02
CA SER A 101 -15.83 -8.58 21.80
C SER A 101 -14.63 -9.38 21.28
N ASN A 102 -14.87 -10.56 20.68
CA ASN A 102 -13.88 -11.40 19.99
C ASN A 102 -13.33 -10.85 18.67
N TYR A 103 -13.88 -9.78 18.09
CA TYR A 103 -13.44 -9.22 16.81
C TYR A 103 -12.19 -8.37 16.99
N LEU A 104 -12.11 -7.58 18.05
CA LEU A 104 -10.95 -6.72 18.36
C LEU A 104 -9.93 -7.41 19.27
N GLU A 105 -10.20 -8.63 19.72
CA GLU A 105 -9.34 -9.37 20.67
C GLU A 105 -7.92 -9.63 20.16
N ARG A 106 -7.67 -9.57 18.83
CA ARG A 106 -6.36 -9.88 18.22
C ARG A 106 -5.71 -8.68 17.54
N ILE A 107 -6.22 -7.46 17.71
CA ILE A 107 -5.64 -6.28 17.03
C ILE A 107 -4.21 -6.02 17.50
N ASP A 108 -3.99 -6.02 18.82
CA ASP A 108 -2.66 -5.89 19.43
C ASP A 108 -1.67 -6.95 18.90
N GLU A 109 -2.16 -8.18 18.68
CA GLU A 109 -1.35 -9.28 18.15
C GLU A 109 -0.97 -9.02 16.68
N VAL A 110 -1.88 -8.49 15.87
CA VAL A 110 -1.62 -8.13 14.47
C VAL A 110 -0.66 -6.95 14.39
N GLU A 111 -0.80 -5.95 15.25
CA GLU A 111 0.14 -4.83 15.35
C GLU A 111 1.55 -5.32 15.67
N GLU A 112 1.71 -6.16 16.69
CA GLU A 112 3.02 -6.74 17.05
C GLU A 112 3.62 -7.54 15.89
N ILE A 113 2.82 -8.34 15.20
CA ILE A 113 3.29 -9.09 14.02
C ILE A 113 3.73 -8.14 12.90
N LEU A 114 2.98 -7.09 12.63
CA LEU A 114 3.33 -6.11 11.58
C LEU A 114 4.62 -5.36 11.94
N GLU A 115 4.80 -4.97 13.20
CA GLU A 115 6.06 -4.38 13.68
C GLU A 115 7.24 -5.34 13.46
N GLU A 116 7.12 -6.61 13.86
CA GLU A 116 8.16 -7.63 13.62
C GLU A 116 8.52 -7.77 12.13
N ILE A 117 7.51 -7.75 11.24
CA ILE A 117 7.75 -7.82 9.79
C ILE A 117 8.43 -6.54 9.31
N CYS A 118 7.95 -5.37 9.73
CA CYS A 118 8.52 -4.08 9.33
C CYS A 118 9.99 -3.94 9.73
N GLU A 119 10.38 -4.41 10.91
CA GLU A 119 11.78 -4.43 11.37
C GLU A 119 12.70 -5.28 10.47
N SER A 120 12.14 -6.28 9.78
CA SER A 120 12.90 -7.13 8.86
C SER A 120 13.10 -6.50 7.47
N ILE A 121 12.32 -5.47 7.13
CA ILE A 121 12.33 -4.83 5.82
C ILE A 121 13.45 -3.77 5.75
N PRO A 122 14.27 -3.75 4.68
CA PRO A 122 15.31 -2.75 4.52
C PRO A 122 14.79 -1.32 4.52
N SER A 123 15.51 -0.40 5.16
CA SER A 123 15.09 1.01 5.30
C SER A 123 14.83 1.73 3.97
N TYR A 124 15.54 1.37 2.89
CA TYR A 124 15.35 1.98 1.57
C TYR A 124 13.97 1.66 0.98
N ALA A 125 13.35 0.55 1.39
CA ALA A 125 12.03 0.16 0.89
C ALA A 125 10.92 1.11 1.37
N TYR A 126 11.21 1.97 2.36
CA TYR A 126 10.30 2.97 2.89
C TYR A 126 10.48 4.36 2.25
N GLU A 127 11.46 4.54 1.36
CA GLU A 127 11.67 5.81 0.68
C GLU A 127 10.42 6.22 -0.12
N HIS A 128 9.92 7.44 0.06
CA HIS A 128 8.67 7.91 -0.54
C HIS A 128 7.38 7.20 -0.08
N LEU A 129 7.43 6.35 0.94
CA LEU A 129 6.25 5.80 1.64
C LEU A 129 5.84 6.71 2.81
N ASN A 130 5.61 8.00 2.53
CA ASN A 130 5.49 9.04 3.56
C ASN A 130 4.17 9.02 4.36
N GLY A 131 3.15 8.31 3.88
CA GLY A 131 1.95 8.00 4.67
C GLY A 131 2.09 6.74 5.53
N GLY A 132 3.21 6.02 5.42
CA GLY A 132 3.53 4.86 6.22
C GLY A 132 2.68 3.64 5.91
N ILE A 133 2.60 2.73 6.89
CA ILE A 133 1.75 1.54 6.86
C ILE A 133 0.64 1.75 7.87
N ILE A 134 -0.61 1.60 7.45
CA ILE A 134 -1.80 1.82 8.29
C ILE A 134 -2.57 0.52 8.41
N LEU A 135 -2.80 0.08 9.65
CA LEU A 135 -3.76 -0.98 9.96
C LEU A 135 -5.14 -0.35 10.18
N THR A 136 -6.15 -0.79 9.43
CA THR A 136 -7.56 -0.37 9.62
C THR A 136 -8.40 -1.54 10.11
N GLU A 137 -9.29 -1.28 11.06
CA GLU A 137 -10.25 -2.26 11.60
C GLU A 137 -11.28 -2.74 10.57
N GLU A 138 -11.44 -1.97 9.48
CA GLU A 138 -12.38 -2.25 8.42
C GLU A 138 -12.02 -3.55 7.68
N ARG A 139 -13.04 -4.18 7.11
CA ARG A 139 -12.87 -5.19 6.05
C ARG A 139 -13.25 -4.56 4.73
N LYS A 140 -12.58 -4.95 3.65
CA LYS A 140 -12.86 -4.41 2.31
C LYS A 140 -13.06 -5.54 1.31
N PHE A 141 -14.11 -5.43 0.51
CA PHE A 141 -14.34 -6.30 -0.64
C PHE A 141 -13.88 -5.62 -1.91
N HIS A 142 -13.38 -6.40 -2.86
CA HIS A 142 -13.11 -5.89 -4.19
C HIS A 142 -14.43 -5.49 -4.89
N GLN A 143 -14.42 -4.46 -5.73
CA GLN A 143 -15.63 -3.97 -6.43
C GLN A 143 -16.28 -5.04 -7.32
N GLU A 144 -15.47 -5.94 -7.85
CA GLU A 144 -15.94 -7.08 -8.65
C GLU A 144 -16.34 -8.31 -7.82
N SER A 145 -16.32 -8.21 -6.50
CA SER A 145 -16.74 -9.31 -5.63
C SER A 145 -18.21 -9.66 -5.89
N TYR A 146 -18.46 -10.95 -6.09
CA TYR A 146 -19.80 -11.48 -6.23
C TYR A 146 -20.21 -12.20 -4.95
N ALA A 147 -21.21 -11.66 -4.26
CA ALA A 147 -21.69 -12.19 -2.97
C ALA A 147 -20.60 -12.24 -1.88
N GLU A 148 -19.80 -11.17 -1.76
CA GLU A 148 -18.78 -11.01 -0.70
C GLU A 148 -17.72 -12.12 -0.68
N ASP A 149 -17.37 -12.63 -1.86
CA ASP A 149 -16.45 -13.75 -2.05
C ASP A 149 -15.01 -13.32 -2.41
N LEU A 150 -14.71 -12.02 -2.44
CA LEU A 150 -13.38 -11.51 -2.81
C LEU A 150 -12.98 -10.36 -1.87
N LEU A 151 -12.10 -10.66 -0.92
CA LEU A 151 -11.62 -9.73 0.10
C LEU A 151 -10.29 -9.10 -0.29
N ILE A 152 -10.17 -7.79 -0.10
CA ILE A 152 -8.92 -7.04 -0.16
C ILE A 152 -8.24 -7.15 1.21
N MET A 153 -7.01 -7.67 1.23
CA MET A 153 -6.24 -7.82 2.47
C MET A 153 -5.32 -6.62 2.74
N GLY A 154 -4.81 -6.02 1.67
CA GLY A 154 -3.98 -4.83 1.71
C GLY A 154 -4.06 -4.08 0.39
N GLU A 155 -3.64 -2.82 0.43
CA GLU A 155 -3.48 -2.01 -0.77
C GLU A 155 -2.38 -0.96 -0.63
N TYR A 156 -1.59 -0.82 -1.68
CA TYR A 156 -0.75 0.33 -1.91
C TYR A 156 -1.59 1.49 -2.46
N GLN A 157 -1.54 2.65 -1.79
CA GLN A 157 -2.26 3.86 -2.20
C GLN A 157 -1.26 4.95 -2.52
N ARG A 158 -1.41 5.59 -3.68
CA ARG A 158 -0.66 6.81 -4.02
C ARG A 158 -1.60 7.99 -4.01
N SER A 159 -1.09 9.12 -3.54
CA SER A 159 -1.84 10.36 -3.55
C SER A 159 -0.89 11.54 -3.66
N ILE A 160 -1.44 12.71 -3.97
CA ILE A 160 -0.67 13.97 -3.98
C ILE A 160 -0.07 14.27 -2.59
N LEU A 161 -0.72 13.78 -1.53
CA LEU A 161 -0.27 13.96 -0.14
C LEU A 161 0.76 12.92 0.29
N GLY A 162 0.93 11.84 -0.49
CA GLY A 162 1.88 10.79 -0.20
C GLY A 162 1.43 9.39 -0.59
N ASN A 163 2.38 8.47 -0.46
CA ASN A 163 2.14 7.05 -0.65
C ASN A 163 2.06 6.33 0.68
N MET A 164 1.17 5.34 0.76
CA MET A 164 0.98 4.52 1.97
C MET A 164 0.57 3.10 1.61
N ILE A 165 0.79 2.17 2.54
CA ILE A 165 0.24 0.82 2.48
C ILE A 165 -0.87 0.74 3.52
N LYS A 166 -2.06 0.30 3.11
CA LYS A 166 -3.18 0.03 4.02
C LYS A 166 -3.34 -1.48 4.19
N ILE A 167 -3.48 -1.95 5.42
CA ILE A 167 -3.76 -3.34 5.77
C ILE A 167 -5.13 -3.41 6.42
N TYR A 168 -6.00 -4.30 5.92
CA TYR A 168 -7.39 -4.43 6.39
C TYR A 168 -7.51 -5.53 7.45
N TYR A 169 -7.34 -5.17 8.72
CA TYR A 169 -7.49 -6.09 9.86
C TYR A 169 -8.80 -6.88 9.78
N GLY A 170 -9.89 -6.21 9.41
CA GLY A 170 -11.17 -6.85 9.33
C GLY A 170 -11.25 -7.96 8.27
N SER A 171 -10.55 -7.78 7.14
CA SER A 171 -10.41 -8.81 6.11
C SER A 171 -9.59 -10.01 6.62
N PHE A 172 -8.53 -9.74 7.39
CA PHE A 172 -7.76 -10.79 8.07
C PHE A 172 -8.60 -11.57 9.07
N MET A 173 -9.43 -10.90 9.88
CA MET A 173 -10.28 -11.58 10.86
C MET A 173 -11.41 -12.38 10.23
N ASP A 174 -11.81 -12.05 9.00
CA ASP A 174 -12.81 -12.80 8.27
C ASP A 174 -12.29 -14.16 7.76
N LEU A 175 -10.98 -14.30 7.55
CA LEU A 175 -10.35 -15.52 7.02
C LEU A 175 -9.47 -16.25 8.03
N TYR A 176 -8.81 -15.51 8.92
CA TYR A 176 -7.70 -16.01 9.75
C TYR A 176 -7.91 -15.81 11.25
N ARG A 177 -9.09 -15.37 11.70
CA ARG A 177 -9.36 -15.16 13.14
C ARG A 177 -8.97 -16.36 14.00
N PHE A 178 -9.33 -17.56 13.56
CA PHE A 178 -9.05 -18.81 14.29
C PHE A 178 -7.74 -19.48 13.89
N SER A 179 -6.96 -18.84 13.00
CA SER A 179 -5.64 -19.34 12.63
C SER A 179 -4.63 -19.08 13.75
N PRO A 180 -3.67 -20.00 13.95
CA PRO A 180 -2.58 -19.78 14.90
C PRO A 180 -1.73 -18.56 14.49
N ARG A 181 -1.03 -17.97 15.47
CA ARG A 181 -0.18 -16.79 15.28
C ARG A 181 0.75 -16.93 14.08
N GLU A 182 1.43 -18.07 13.96
CA GLU A 182 2.41 -18.32 12.90
C GLU A 182 1.76 -18.24 11.52
N ARG A 183 0.56 -18.81 11.37
CA ARG A 183 -0.17 -18.78 10.10
C ARG A 183 -0.68 -17.37 9.77
N LEU A 184 -1.12 -16.63 10.79
CA LEU A 184 -1.53 -15.25 10.62
C LEU A 184 -0.34 -14.38 10.21
N LYS A 185 0.82 -14.57 10.85
CA LYS A 185 2.08 -13.91 10.50
C LYS A 185 2.52 -14.19 9.07
N GLU A 186 2.55 -15.46 8.65
CA GLU A 186 2.86 -15.83 7.26
C GLU A 186 2.00 -15.04 6.26
N LYS A 187 0.71 -14.88 6.57
CA LYS A 187 -0.23 -14.19 5.68
C LYS A 187 -0.15 -12.67 5.73
N LEU A 188 0.13 -12.10 6.90
CA LEU A 188 0.44 -10.68 7.02
C LEU A 188 1.73 -10.33 6.28
N GLU A 189 2.76 -11.16 6.40
CA GLU A 189 4.04 -10.99 5.71
C GLU A 189 3.87 -11.07 4.19
N GLU A 190 3.13 -12.06 3.69
CA GLU A 190 2.81 -12.20 2.26
C GLU A 190 2.09 -10.95 1.71
N VAL A 191 1.04 -10.48 2.39
CA VAL A 191 0.30 -9.27 1.99
C VAL A 191 1.21 -8.04 2.05
N LEU A 192 1.90 -7.83 3.16
CA LEU A 192 2.70 -6.61 3.34
C LEU A 192 3.82 -6.53 2.31
N LEU A 193 4.51 -7.64 2.03
CA LEU A 193 5.57 -7.70 1.01
C LEU A 193 5.01 -7.51 -0.41
N HIS A 194 3.80 -7.98 -0.70
CA HIS A 194 3.10 -7.69 -1.97
C HIS A 194 2.92 -6.17 -2.15
N GLU A 195 2.39 -5.48 -1.14
CA GLU A 195 2.16 -4.04 -1.21
C GLU A 195 3.47 -3.23 -1.26
N PHE A 196 4.52 -3.68 -0.56
CA PHE A 196 5.86 -3.11 -0.73
C PHE A 196 6.42 -3.28 -2.13
N THR A 197 6.14 -4.42 -2.76
CA THR A 197 6.59 -4.69 -4.13
C THR A 197 5.89 -3.75 -5.11
N HIS A 198 4.57 -3.53 -4.95
CA HIS A 198 3.86 -2.49 -5.69
C HIS A 198 4.49 -1.10 -5.53
N HIS A 199 4.82 -0.74 -4.28
CA HIS A 199 5.50 0.52 -4.01
C HIS A 199 6.84 0.65 -4.75
N LEU A 200 7.68 -0.39 -4.69
CA LEU A 200 8.99 -0.39 -5.32
C LEU A 200 8.90 -0.44 -6.86
N GLU A 201 7.97 -1.21 -7.42
CA GLU A 201 7.72 -1.23 -8.85
C GLU A 201 7.28 0.14 -9.35
N PHE A 202 6.38 0.81 -8.64
CA PHE A 202 5.97 2.17 -8.97
C PHE A 202 7.17 3.14 -8.98
N LEU A 203 8.03 3.11 -7.95
CA LEU A 203 9.24 3.93 -7.92
C LEU A 203 10.21 3.61 -9.07
N ALA A 204 10.27 2.34 -9.47
CA ALA A 204 11.08 1.88 -10.60
C ALA A 204 10.42 2.12 -11.97
N ASN A 205 9.18 2.62 -12.01
CA ASN A 205 8.35 2.72 -13.21
C ASN A 205 8.21 1.36 -13.93
N GLU A 206 8.03 0.30 -13.13
CA GLU A 206 7.67 -1.06 -13.53
C GLU A 206 6.21 -1.35 -13.16
N TRP A 207 5.61 -2.34 -13.82
CA TRP A 207 4.17 -2.63 -13.73
C TRP A 207 3.87 -4.14 -13.67
N GLY A 208 4.88 -4.96 -13.34
CA GLY A 208 4.78 -6.41 -13.44
C GLY A 208 3.70 -6.98 -12.53
N LEU A 209 3.66 -6.51 -11.29
CA LEU A 209 2.72 -6.98 -10.27
C LEU A 209 1.31 -6.45 -10.51
N VAL A 210 1.18 -5.22 -11.02
CA VAL A 210 -0.11 -4.68 -11.49
C VAL A 210 -0.71 -5.57 -12.59
N ILE A 211 0.12 -6.04 -13.53
CA ILE A 211 -0.32 -6.96 -14.59
C ILE A 211 -0.70 -8.33 -14.00
N GLU A 212 0.02 -8.84 -13.00
CA GLU A 212 -0.29 -10.10 -12.33
C GLU A 212 -1.62 -10.05 -11.57
N ASP A 213 -1.87 -9.00 -10.79
CA ASP A 213 -3.13 -8.80 -10.06
C ASP A 213 -4.32 -8.69 -11.04
N ASN A 214 -4.13 -8.05 -12.19
CA ASN A 214 -5.15 -7.99 -13.24
C ASN A 214 -5.45 -9.36 -13.86
N LYS A 215 -4.43 -10.19 -14.11
CA LYS A 215 -4.62 -11.56 -14.60
C LYS A 215 -5.43 -12.39 -13.60
N PHE A 216 -5.16 -12.24 -12.30
CA PHE A 216 -5.96 -12.90 -11.27
C PHE A 216 -7.44 -12.46 -11.34
N LEU A 217 -7.72 -11.16 -11.49
CA LEU A 217 -9.09 -10.66 -11.65
C LEU A 217 -9.75 -11.22 -12.91
N GLU A 218 -9.05 -11.30 -14.03
CA GLU A 218 -9.59 -11.92 -15.24
C GLU A 218 -9.98 -13.38 -15.04
N GLU A 219 -9.12 -14.17 -14.38
CA GLU A 219 -9.41 -15.57 -14.07
C GLU A 219 -10.58 -15.71 -13.09
N TYR A 220 -10.69 -14.78 -12.15
CA TYR A 220 -11.87 -14.66 -11.29
C TYR A 220 -13.14 -14.41 -12.11
N ARG A 221 -13.15 -13.39 -13.00
CA ARG A 221 -14.29 -13.07 -13.88
C ARG A 221 -14.69 -14.27 -14.74
N LYS A 222 -13.72 -14.95 -15.36
CA LYS A 222 -13.94 -16.14 -16.20
C LYS A 222 -14.58 -17.28 -15.42
N ARG A 223 -14.19 -17.50 -14.15
CA ARG A 223 -14.84 -18.52 -13.31
C ARG A 223 -16.29 -18.16 -13.00
N LYS A 224 -16.57 -16.90 -12.64
CA LYS A 224 -17.93 -16.44 -12.32
C LYS A 224 -18.89 -16.43 -13.49
N GLN A 225 -18.41 -16.19 -14.71
CA GLN A 225 -19.25 -16.29 -15.90
C GLN A 225 -19.64 -17.74 -16.26
N ASN A 226 -18.91 -18.73 -15.74
CA ASN A 226 -19.12 -20.15 -16.03
C ASN A 226 -19.88 -20.90 -14.90
N GLU A 227 -20.21 -20.22 -13.80
CA GLU A 227 -21.03 -20.71 -12.67
C GLU A 227 -22.52 -20.42 -12.91
#